data_AF-A0A7S0GLH7-F1
#
_entry.id   AF-A0A7S0GLH7-F1
#
_cell.length_a   1.000
_cell.length_b   1.000
_cell.length_c   1.000
_cell.angle_alpha   90.00
_cell.angle_beta   90.00
_cell.angle_gamma   90.00
#
_symmetry.space_group_name_H-M   'P 1'
#
loop_
_entity.id
_entity.type
_entity.pdbx_description
1 polymer ?
#
loop_
_entity_poly.entity_id
_entity_poly.type
_entity_poly.pdbx_seq_one_letter_code
_entity_poly.pdbx_strand_id
1 'polypeptide(L)'
;KLFSALAPSMGVLGVVVEVEMQCVPMEMLEARFKVITFDELASESVFECLMRENKYARVVVYPSVNKATIWYANPISDEEVNIAITEGAFDSTKGYMNFRNENEKAWLEQYV
;
A
#
# COMPACT_ATOMS: atom_id res chain seq x y z
N LYS A 1 10.19 -22.56 15.96
CA LYS A 1 11.36 -23.18 15.29
C LYS A 1 10.97 -23.90 13.99
N LEU A 2 9.93 -24.74 13.98
CA LEU A 2 9.45 -25.39 12.75
C LEU A 2 8.78 -24.40 11.78
N PHE A 3 7.84 -23.56 12.26
CA PHE A 3 7.16 -22.55 11.43
C PHE A 3 8.13 -21.55 10.80
N SER A 4 9.11 -21.06 11.57
CA SER A 4 10.16 -20.15 11.09
C SER A 4 11.06 -20.76 10.02
N ALA A 5 11.15 -22.09 9.93
CA ALA A 5 11.84 -22.78 8.85
C ALA A 5 10.91 -23.00 7.64
N LEU A 6 9.65 -23.36 7.88
CA LEU A 6 8.64 -23.57 6.84
C LEU A 6 8.28 -22.29 6.08
N ALA A 7 8.08 -21.16 6.77
CA ALA A 7 7.60 -19.92 6.17
C ALA A 7 8.49 -19.39 5.01
N PRO A 8 9.83 -19.32 5.15
CA PRO A 8 10.70 -18.94 4.03
C PRO A 8 11.13 -20.12 3.15
N SER A 9 10.64 -21.35 3.39
CA SER A 9 11.15 -22.55 2.70
C SER A 9 10.77 -22.67 1.23
N MET A 10 9.91 -21.77 0.73
CA MET A 10 9.38 -21.83 -0.64
C MET A 10 8.74 -23.19 -0.99
N GLY A 11 8.17 -23.89 0.01
CA GLY A 11 7.53 -25.20 -0.16
C GLY A 11 8.47 -26.40 -0.09
N VAL A 12 9.78 -26.21 0.10
CA VAL A 12 10.76 -27.31 0.19
C VAL A 12 10.55 -28.18 1.43
N LEU A 13 10.14 -27.57 2.54
CA LEU A 13 10.00 -28.27 3.83
C LEU A 13 8.57 -28.79 4.08
N GLY A 14 7.65 -28.55 3.14
CA GLY A 14 6.28 -29.04 3.22
C GLY A 14 5.29 -28.18 2.44
N VAL A 15 4.06 -28.68 2.34
CA VAL A 15 2.93 -27.97 1.72
C VAL A 15 2.05 -27.40 2.82
N VAL A 16 1.80 -26.10 2.75
CA VAL A 16 0.88 -25.40 3.66
C VAL A 16 -0.53 -25.48 3.09
N VAL A 17 -1.42 -26.20 3.76
CA VAL A 17 -2.82 -26.38 3.33
C VAL A 17 -3.78 -25.39 4.01
N GLU A 18 -3.39 -24.86 5.17
CA GLU A 18 -4.17 -23.93 5.98
C GLU A 18 -3.23 -23.03 6.80
N VAL A 19 -3.61 -21.77 7.00
CA VAL A 19 -2.87 -20.79 7.83
C VAL A 19 -3.86 -19.99 8.66
N GLU A 20 -3.61 -19.92 9.96
CA GLU A 20 -4.25 -18.95 10.84
C GLU A 20 -3.34 -17.72 10.99
N MET A 21 -3.91 -16.52 10.83
CA MET A 21 -3.18 -15.27 10.91
C MET A 21 -3.77 -14.36 11.98
N GLN A 22 -2.89 -13.72 12.75
CA GLN A 22 -3.31 -12.69 13.68
C GLN A 22 -3.70 -11.43 12.90
N CYS A 23 -4.95 -11.01 13.04
CA CYS A 23 -5.42 -9.72 12.53
C CYS A 23 -5.03 -8.59 13.50
N VAL A 24 -4.58 -7.47 12.94
CA VAL A 24 -4.36 -6.22 13.68
C VAL A 24 -5.60 -5.33 13.59
N PRO A 25 -5.79 -4.36 14.51
CA PRO A 25 -6.86 -3.38 14.38
C PRO A 25 -6.82 -2.67 13.03
N MET A 26 -8.00 -2.41 12.46
CA MET A 26 -8.11 -1.68 11.21
C MET A 26 -7.54 -0.27 11.38
N GLU A 27 -6.67 0.14 10.46
CA GLU A 27 -6.04 1.45 10.43
C GLU A 27 -6.24 2.03 9.04
N MET A 28 -6.78 3.25 8.96
CA MET A 28 -6.93 3.95 7.69
C MET A 28 -5.62 4.63 7.32
N LEU A 29 -5.16 4.39 6.10
CA LEU A 29 -3.93 4.95 5.58
C LEU A 29 -4.22 5.90 4.42
N GLU A 30 -3.61 7.08 4.42
CA GLU A 30 -3.63 7.96 3.26
C GLU A 30 -2.48 7.60 2.33
N ALA A 31 -2.80 7.10 1.14
CA ALA A 31 -1.83 6.82 0.09
C ALA A 31 -1.53 8.09 -0.70
N ARG A 32 -0.26 8.49 -0.74
CA ARG A 32 0.23 9.63 -1.53
C ARG A 32 1.24 9.17 -2.56
N PHE A 33 1.32 9.96 -3.64
CA PHE A 33 2.19 9.71 -4.77
C PHE A 33 3.05 10.94 -5.07
N LYS A 34 4.34 10.71 -5.30
CA LYS A 34 5.27 11.74 -5.75
C LYS A 34 6.19 11.18 -6.82
N VAL A 35 6.57 12.03 -7.77
CA VAL A 35 7.64 11.76 -8.73
C VAL A 35 8.83 12.65 -8.38
N ILE A 36 10.01 12.05 -8.32
CA ILE A 36 11.30 12.74 -8.19
C ILE A 36 12.26 12.23 -9.25
N THR A 37 13.39 12.90 -9.43
CA THR A 37 14.47 12.37 -10.29
C THR A 37 15.21 11.24 -9.58
N PHE A 38 15.90 10.38 -10.36
CA PHE A 38 16.72 9.34 -9.74
C PHE A 38 17.93 9.94 -9.03
N ASP A 39 18.51 11.02 -9.56
CA ASP A 39 19.61 11.73 -8.92
C ASP A 39 19.21 12.34 -7.56
N GLU A 40 18.00 12.91 -7.45
CA GLU A 40 17.46 13.39 -6.18
C GLU A 40 17.25 12.24 -5.18
N LEU A 41 16.72 11.09 -5.64
CA LEU A 41 16.54 9.92 -4.79
C LEU A 41 17.87 9.38 -4.27
N ALA A 42 18.92 9.40 -5.12
CA ALA A 42 20.25 8.89 -4.80
C ALA A 42 21.00 9.77 -3.78
N SER A 43 20.48 10.95 -3.45
CA SER A 43 20.99 11.73 -2.32
C SER A 43 20.63 11.04 -1.00
N GLU A 44 21.63 10.86 -0.11
CA GLU A 44 21.47 10.13 1.16
C GLU A 44 20.31 10.69 2.01
N SER A 45 20.12 12.00 2.01
CA SER A 45 19.10 12.66 2.84
C SER A 45 17.66 12.37 2.39
N VAL A 46 17.40 12.22 1.08
CA VAL A 46 16.03 12.07 0.57
C VAL A 46 15.49 10.69 0.86
N PHE A 47 16.26 9.65 0.57
CA PHE A 47 15.82 8.27 0.80
C PHE A 47 15.64 7.98 2.31
N GLU A 48 16.56 8.43 3.15
CA GLU A 48 16.46 8.25 4.59
C GLU A 48 15.26 9.00 5.19
N CYS A 49 15.02 10.25 4.79
CA CYS A 49 13.84 10.99 5.23
C CYS A 49 12.55 10.28 4.83
N LEU A 50 12.46 9.79 3.60
CA LEU A 50 11.29 9.05 3.12
C LEU A 50 11.02 7.79 3.96
N MET A 51 12.05 7.02 4.31
CA MET A 51 11.89 5.80 5.10
C MET A 51 11.60 6.08 6.59
N ARG A 52 12.06 7.22 7.12
CA ARG A 52 11.83 7.60 8.52
C ARG A 52 10.47 8.24 8.74
N GLU A 53 10.02 9.07 7.80
CA GLU A 53 8.80 9.87 7.95
C GLU A 53 7.53 9.09 7.58
N ASN A 54 7.67 7.96 6.87
CA ASN A 54 6.53 7.20 6.39
C ASN A 54 6.49 5.80 6.98
N LYS A 55 5.32 5.39 7.50
CA LYS A 55 5.09 4.03 8.02
C LYS A 55 5.24 2.98 6.92
N TYR A 56 4.78 3.31 5.71
CA TYR A 56 4.96 2.51 4.52
C TYR A 56 5.47 3.37 3.38
N ALA A 57 6.51 2.91 2.69
CA ALA A 57 7.02 3.54 1.50
C ALA A 57 7.44 2.48 0.47
N ARG A 58 7.12 2.73 -0.80
CA ARG A 58 7.57 1.95 -1.94
C ARG A 58 8.15 2.91 -2.97
N VAL A 59 9.39 2.64 -3.36
CA VAL A 59 10.09 3.38 -4.40
C VAL A 59 10.22 2.50 -5.63
N VAL A 60 9.86 3.05 -6.79
CA VAL A 60 10.09 2.40 -8.09
C VAL A 60 10.97 3.33 -8.92
N VAL A 61 12.09 2.80 -9.39
CA VAL A 61 13.12 3.57 -10.11
C VAL A 61 13.08 3.23 -11.59
N TYR A 62 13.17 4.26 -12.43
CA TYR A 62 13.24 4.17 -13.89
C TYR A 62 14.54 4.84 -14.36
N PRO A 63 15.68 4.12 -14.34
CA PRO A 63 16.99 4.72 -14.61
C PRO A 63 17.09 5.34 -16.00
N SER A 64 16.50 4.69 -17.01
CA SER A 64 16.56 5.12 -18.41
C SER A 64 15.93 6.50 -18.68
N VAL A 65 15.09 6.98 -17.78
CA VAL A 65 14.41 8.29 -17.89
C VAL A 65 14.74 9.22 -16.72
N ASN A 66 15.73 8.87 -15.89
CA ASN A 66 16.11 9.60 -14.68
C ASN A 66 14.92 9.98 -13.78
N LYS A 67 14.03 9.02 -13.52
CA LYS A 67 12.85 9.23 -12.65
C LYS A 67 12.72 8.14 -11.61
N ALA A 68 12.13 8.50 -10.48
CA ALA A 68 11.63 7.57 -9.49
C ALA A 68 10.21 7.99 -9.09
N THR A 69 9.34 7.00 -8.92
CA THR A 69 8.00 7.19 -8.35
C THR A 69 7.99 6.66 -6.93
N ILE A 70 7.51 7.47 -6.00
CA ILE A 70 7.41 7.14 -4.59
C ILE A 70 5.92 7.06 -4.25
N TRP A 71 5.55 5.91 -3.72
CA TRP A 71 4.26 5.67 -3.10
C TRP A 71 4.49 5.56 -1.61
N TYR A 72 3.79 6.35 -0.81
CA TYR A 72 3.91 6.28 0.64
C TYR A 72 2.54 6.35 1.28
N ALA A 73 2.41 5.70 2.45
CA ALA A 73 1.15 5.61 3.16
C ALA A 73 1.37 5.75 4.67
N ASN A 74 0.60 6.64 5.29
CA ASN A 74 0.64 6.93 6.72
C ASN A 74 -0.74 6.84 7.34
N PRO A 75 -0.84 6.46 8.63
CA PRO A 75 -2.09 6.53 9.37
C PRO A 75 -2.63 7.95 9.40
N ILE A 76 -3.92 8.09 9.19
CA ILE A 76 -4.65 9.34 9.35
C ILE A 76 -5.58 9.27 10.57
N SER A 77 -5.87 10.43 11.14
CA SER A 77 -6.79 10.58 12.28
C SER A 77 -8.23 10.29 11.88
N ASP A 78 -9.08 9.94 12.85
CA ASP A 78 -10.51 9.72 12.62
C ASP A 78 -11.21 10.96 12.03
N GLU A 79 -10.73 12.16 12.35
CA GLU A 79 -11.24 13.41 11.78
C GLU A 79 -10.94 13.51 10.27
N GLU A 80 -9.69 13.24 9.87
CA GLU A 80 -9.29 13.20 8.45
C GLU A 80 -10.03 12.10 7.68
N VAL A 81 -10.28 10.96 8.32
CA VAL A 81 -11.10 9.87 7.77
C VAL A 81 -12.53 10.36 7.50
N ASN A 82 -13.15 11.07 8.44
CA ASN A 82 -14.51 11.60 8.27
C ASN A 82 -14.61 12.66 7.16
N ILE A 83 -13.58 13.51 7.02
CA ILE A 83 -13.48 14.46 5.92
C ILE A 83 -13.41 13.69 4.59
N ALA A 84 -12.54 12.69 4.51
CA ALA A 84 -12.38 11.86 3.32
C ALA A 84 -13.66 11.06 2.95
N ILE A 85 -14.46 10.58 3.92
CA ILE A 85 -15.82 10.03 3.65
C ILE A 85 -16.66 11.08 2.96
N THR A 86 -16.71 12.25 3.57
CA THR A 86 -17.66 13.31 3.18
C THR A 86 -17.34 13.82 1.78
N GLU A 87 -16.06 13.84 1.42
CA GLU A 87 -15.55 14.20 0.10
C GLU A 87 -15.67 13.05 -0.93
N GLY A 88 -16.16 11.87 -0.52
CA GLY A 88 -16.38 10.73 -1.41
C GLY A 88 -15.11 9.97 -1.78
N ALA A 89 -14.03 10.09 -0.99
CA ALA A 89 -12.80 9.35 -1.22
C ALA A 89 -12.99 7.83 -0.98
N PHE A 90 -13.99 7.46 -0.19
CA PHE A 90 -14.41 6.07 0.04
C PHE A 90 -15.91 5.95 0.28
N ASP A 91 -16.50 4.87 -0.24
CA ASP A 91 -17.88 4.50 0.05
C ASP A 91 -17.92 3.59 1.29
N SER A 92 -18.25 4.16 2.45
CA SER A 92 -18.44 3.42 3.70
C SER A 92 -19.86 2.85 3.85
N THR A 93 -20.73 2.97 2.83
CA THR A 93 -22.17 2.71 2.95
C THR A 93 -22.62 1.31 2.53
N LYS A 94 -21.70 0.33 2.55
CA LYS A 94 -21.85 -1.11 2.16
C LYS A 94 -21.32 -1.47 0.77
N GLY A 95 -20.49 -0.62 0.17
CA GLY A 95 -19.74 -0.91 -1.07
C GLY A 95 -18.38 -1.57 -0.79
N TYR A 96 -17.92 -2.40 -1.71
CA TYR A 96 -16.64 -3.11 -1.67
C TYR A 96 -15.45 -2.17 -1.36
N MET A 97 -14.52 -2.61 -0.50
CA MET A 97 -13.29 -1.87 -0.15
C MET A 97 -12.43 -1.38 -1.33
N ASN A 98 -12.62 -1.94 -2.54
CA ASN A 98 -11.84 -1.63 -3.74
C ASN A 98 -12.59 -0.77 -4.78
N PHE A 99 -13.87 -0.44 -4.57
CA PHE A 99 -14.66 0.30 -5.55
C PHE A 99 -15.32 1.51 -4.88
N ARG A 100 -15.12 2.71 -5.45
CA ARG A 100 -15.70 3.93 -4.92
C ARG A 100 -17.19 4.05 -5.18
N ASN A 101 -17.75 3.21 -6.07
CA ASN A 101 -19.17 3.00 -6.31
C ASN A 101 -19.42 1.80 -7.27
N GLU A 102 -20.69 1.45 -7.48
CA GLU A 102 -21.13 0.38 -8.40
C GLU A 102 -20.70 0.61 -9.87
N ASN A 103 -20.49 1.85 -10.31
CA ASN A 103 -20.05 2.13 -11.68
C ASN A 103 -18.58 1.73 -11.89
N GLU A 104 -17.70 1.99 -10.93
CA GLU A 104 -16.29 1.56 -11.00
C GLU A 104 -16.15 0.03 -11.01
N LYS A 105 -16.99 -0.67 -10.25
CA LYS A 105 -17.08 -2.13 -10.28
C LYS A 105 -17.48 -2.62 -11.68
N ALA A 106 -18.55 -2.05 -12.25
CA ALA A 106 -19.05 -2.43 -13.56
C ALA A 106 -18.03 -2.22 -14.69
N TRP A 107 -17.23 -1.14 -14.62
CA TRP A 107 -16.15 -0.92 -15.58
C TRP A 107 -15.07 -2.00 -15.48
N LEU A 108 -14.62 -2.36 -14.28
CA LEU A 108 -13.58 -3.38 -14.13
C LEU A 108 -14.05 -4.77 -14.56
N GLU A 109 -15.31 -5.14 -14.30
CA GLU A 109 -15.91 -6.39 -14.78
C GLU A 109 -16.05 -6.44 -16.32
N GLN A 110 -16.08 -5.30 -17.00
CA GLN A 110 -16.17 -5.23 -18.45
C GLN A 110 -14.79 -5.40 -19.14
N TYR A 111 -13.71 -5.01 -18.45
CA TYR A 111 -12.37 -4.91 -19.03
C TYR A 111 -11.36 -5.94 -18.47
N VAL A 112 -11.80 -6.84 -17.58
CA VAL A 112 -11.06 -8.01 -17.06
C VAL A 112 -11.80 -9.28 -17.45
#